data_AF-A0A2G5MHV3-F1
#
_entry.id   AF-A0A2G5MHV3-F1
#
_cell.length_a   1.000
_cell.length_b   1.000
_cell.length_c   1.000
_cell.angle_alpha   90.00
_cell.angle_beta   90.00
_cell.angle_gamma   90.00
#
_symmetry.space_group_name_H-M   'P 1'
#
loop_
_entity.id
_entity.type
_entity.pdbx_description
1 polymer ?
#
loop_
_entity_poly.entity_id
_entity_poly.type
_entity_poly.pdbx_seq_one_letter_code
_entity_poly.pdbx_strand_id
1 'polypeptide(L)'
;MMRWLRHSLSVLLVLVLASLSIIAQADTSPIGVALDQRVIDLTNTLDASTTTRLKEQLAALEQRKGAQVAVLLVPSIGAASIEDYANQLFRAWKLGRKDVDDGILLLVAKDDRKVRIEVGYGLEGTVTDLLAHRIIEEHITPAFRQGDYTAGISQGVNDLVVLVDGGELPAVAGPGVNPQAMAVLLAFIFGAIGGVLVASRQLGWRRALIAALAVTVLLTTFSGGREWPMFLFVLPLTILIGGATFGALWLARTAFYCVMAVLVYVIGVVVADRFVAVSFVHWLLWPFGGALILGLYVGLFFVIRESWKTRPRFFFVRALAAAAIYVAAGVLLGHGYQGWIIAIPVASFAAFLLFVQSVSGGGSGGDSGSSSSSSSSSSSSSSSGGGGSSGGGGASGSW
;
A
#
# COMPACT_ATOMS: atom_id res chain seq x y z
N MET A 1 2.50 55.84 55.58
CA MET A 1 1.33 55.55 54.69
C MET A 1 1.66 55.64 53.19
N MET A 2 2.29 56.72 52.70
CA MET A 2 2.53 56.92 51.26
C MET A 2 3.48 55.91 50.58
N ARG A 3 4.43 55.29 51.30
CA ARG A 3 5.31 54.24 50.74
C ARG A 3 4.55 52.92 50.49
N TRP A 4 3.63 52.56 51.37
CA TRP A 4 2.79 51.36 51.23
C TRP A 4 1.81 51.46 50.05
N LEU A 5 1.18 52.63 49.85
CA LEU A 5 0.33 52.86 48.68
C LEU A 5 1.10 52.77 47.35
N ARG A 6 2.34 53.27 47.30
CA ARG A 6 3.17 53.20 46.08
C ARG A 6 3.53 51.76 45.73
N HIS A 7 3.84 50.92 46.72
CA HIS A 7 4.14 49.50 46.46
C HIS A 7 2.89 48.73 45.99
N SER A 8 1.71 48.95 46.57
CA SER A 8 0.46 48.32 46.08
C SER A 8 0.11 48.73 44.66
N LEU A 9 0.30 50.01 44.29
CA LEU A 9 0.01 50.47 42.93
C LEU A 9 0.99 49.90 41.90
N SER A 10 2.25 49.72 42.30
CA SER A 10 3.29 49.12 41.45
C SER A 10 3.00 47.64 41.17
N VAL A 11 2.57 46.90 42.19
CA VAL A 11 2.23 45.47 42.05
C VAL A 11 0.99 45.29 41.19
N LEU A 12 -0.01 46.17 41.31
CA LEU A 12 -1.23 46.12 40.50
C LEU A 12 -0.93 46.45 39.02
N LEU A 13 -0.05 47.42 38.76
CA LEU A 13 0.41 47.73 37.40
C LEU A 13 1.17 46.55 36.78
N VAL A 14 2.03 45.88 37.54
CA VAL A 14 2.78 44.69 37.07
C VAL A 14 1.83 43.51 36.81
N LEU A 15 0.81 43.30 37.65
CA LEU A 15 -0.20 42.26 37.42
C LEU A 15 -1.05 42.53 36.18
N VAL A 16 -1.43 43.79 35.93
CA VAL A 16 -2.16 44.18 34.72
C VAL A 16 -1.29 44.00 33.48
N LEU A 17 -0.02 44.44 33.51
CA LEU A 17 0.92 44.26 32.41
C LEU A 17 1.21 42.77 32.14
N ALA A 18 1.35 41.95 33.18
CA ALA A 18 1.52 40.51 33.04
C ALA A 18 0.26 39.83 32.46
N SER A 19 -0.94 40.31 32.80
CA SER A 19 -2.19 39.81 32.22
C SER A 19 -2.34 40.17 30.73
N LEU A 20 -1.83 41.34 30.32
CA LEU A 20 -1.80 41.74 28.90
C LEU A 20 -0.80 40.91 28.07
N SER A 21 0.29 40.44 28.68
CA SER A 21 1.25 39.56 27.99
C SER A 21 0.71 38.15 27.70
N ILE A 22 -0.29 37.68 28.46
CA ILE A 22 -0.89 36.35 28.26
C ILE A 22 -1.85 36.32 27.06
N ILE A 23 -2.43 37.48 26.68
CA ILE A 23 -3.38 37.57 25.56
C ILE A 23 -2.65 37.64 24.19
N ALA A 24 -1.36 37.97 24.17
CA ALA A 24 -0.57 38.10 22.94
C ALA A 24 -0.08 36.76 22.34
N GLN A 25 -0.47 35.60 22.89
CA GLN A 25 -0.11 34.27 22.37
C GLN A 25 -1.30 33.50 21.76
N ALA A 26 -2.43 34.16 21.48
CA ALA A 26 -3.49 33.54 20.71
C ALA A 26 -3.26 33.74 19.20
N ASP A 27 -3.30 32.63 18.46
CA ASP A 27 -3.26 32.50 16.99
C ASP A 27 -1.91 32.68 16.31
N THR A 28 -1.03 31.68 16.45
CA THR A 28 -0.02 31.40 15.43
C THR A 28 -0.39 30.10 14.72
N SER A 29 -1.08 30.23 13.59
CA SER A 29 -0.92 29.23 12.52
C SER A 29 0.59 29.06 12.30
N PRO A 30 1.13 27.84 12.24
CA PRO A 30 2.58 27.60 12.18
C PRO A 30 3.24 28.25 10.95
N ILE A 31 2.46 28.77 10.01
CA ILE A 31 2.92 29.30 8.72
C ILE A 31 2.63 30.81 8.58
N GLY A 32 1.96 31.45 9.55
CA GLY A 32 1.63 32.89 9.48
C GLY A 32 0.63 33.25 8.37
N VAL A 33 -0.04 32.25 7.79
CA VAL A 33 -1.08 32.42 6.78
C VAL A 33 -2.43 32.28 7.49
N ALA A 34 -3.16 33.38 7.58
CA ALA A 34 -4.55 33.37 8.04
C ALA A 34 -5.44 32.76 6.93
N LEU A 35 -6.42 31.96 7.32
CA LEU A 35 -7.49 31.54 6.40
C LEU A 35 -8.46 32.72 6.20
N ASP A 36 -8.01 33.76 5.50
CA ASP A 36 -8.85 34.89 5.11
C ASP A 36 -9.64 34.58 3.84
N GLN A 37 -9.16 33.62 3.05
CA GLN A 37 -9.66 33.26 1.73
C GLN A 37 -9.66 31.74 1.52
N ARG A 38 -10.67 31.25 0.78
CA ARG A 38 -10.82 29.83 0.41
C ARG A 38 -9.70 29.30 -0.49
N VAL A 39 -9.00 30.20 -1.20
CA VAL A 39 -7.89 29.87 -2.09
C VAL A 39 -6.75 30.83 -1.79
N ILE A 40 -5.60 30.28 -1.40
CA ILE A 40 -4.39 31.01 -1.07
C ILE A 40 -3.26 30.47 -1.96
N ASP A 41 -2.71 31.33 -2.81
CA ASP A 41 -1.58 30.99 -3.68
C ASP A 41 -0.37 31.85 -3.34
N LEU A 42 0.63 31.25 -2.68
CA LEU A 42 1.90 31.90 -2.36
C LEU A 42 2.95 31.76 -3.48
N THR A 43 2.62 31.02 -4.54
CA THR A 43 3.53 30.70 -5.65
C THR A 43 3.27 31.53 -6.90
N ASN A 44 2.18 32.31 -6.93
CA ASN A 44 1.68 33.03 -8.12
C ASN A 44 1.56 32.10 -9.34
N THR A 45 1.10 30.87 -9.13
CA THR A 45 0.92 29.87 -10.19
C THR A 45 -0.45 29.99 -10.84
N LEU A 46 -1.47 30.41 -10.08
CA LEU A 46 -2.83 30.61 -10.56
C LEU A 46 -3.03 32.04 -11.06
N ASP A 47 -3.71 32.18 -12.19
CA ASP A 47 -4.15 33.48 -12.67
C ASP A 47 -5.33 34.01 -11.83
N ALA A 48 -5.54 35.33 -11.86
CA ALA A 48 -6.57 35.99 -11.07
C ALA A 48 -7.98 35.51 -11.42
N SER A 49 -8.24 35.16 -12.68
CA SER A 49 -9.56 34.70 -13.13
C SER A 49 -9.87 33.31 -12.58
N THR A 50 -8.92 32.38 -12.65
CA THR A 50 -9.03 31.05 -12.04
C THR A 50 -9.21 31.15 -10.53
N THR A 51 -8.41 31.98 -9.86
CA THR A 51 -8.51 32.14 -8.40
C THR A 51 -9.88 32.64 -7.98
N THR A 52 -10.44 33.60 -8.71
CA THR A 52 -11.80 34.14 -8.46
C THR A 52 -12.85 33.06 -8.68
N ARG A 53 -12.78 32.33 -9.81
CA ARG A 53 -13.70 31.23 -10.13
C ARG A 53 -13.70 30.14 -9.05
N LEU A 54 -12.51 29.73 -8.60
CA LEU A 54 -12.38 28.73 -7.54
C LEU A 54 -12.97 29.24 -6.22
N LYS A 55 -12.70 30.49 -5.84
CA LYS A 55 -13.28 31.08 -4.63
C LYS A 55 -14.80 31.12 -4.67
N GLU A 56 -15.39 31.51 -5.81
CA GLU A 56 -16.85 31.53 -6.00
C GLU A 56 -17.44 30.13 -5.93
N GLN A 57 -16.81 29.15 -6.59
CA GLN A 57 -17.27 27.75 -6.58
C GLN A 57 -17.24 27.16 -5.15
N LEU A 58 -16.16 27.39 -4.41
CA LEU A 58 -16.01 26.91 -3.03
C LEU A 58 -16.95 27.65 -2.06
N ALA A 59 -17.17 28.95 -2.26
CA ALA A 59 -18.16 29.71 -1.49
C ALA A 59 -19.58 29.19 -1.72
N ALA A 60 -19.91 28.87 -2.97
CA ALA A 60 -21.22 28.32 -3.30
C ALA A 60 -21.42 26.92 -2.72
N LEU A 61 -20.37 26.08 -2.66
CA LEU A 61 -20.42 24.78 -2.00
C LEU A 61 -20.68 24.93 -0.49
N GLU A 62 -19.93 25.80 0.18
CA GLU A 62 -20.09 26.08 1.60
C GLU A 62 -21.51 26.59 1.91
N GLN A 63 -22.06 27.45 1.05
CA GLN A 63 -23.41 27.98 1.23
C GLN A 63 -24.51 26.93 1.06
N ARG A 64 -24.31 25.93 0.19
CA ARG A 64 -25.28 24.85 -0.08
C ARG A 64 -25.20 23.67 0.89
N LYS A 65 -23.98 23.27 1.27
CA LYS A 65 -23.72 22.03 2.04
C LYS A 65 -23.12 22.28 3.42
N GLY A 66 -22.59 23.47 3.68
CA GLY A 66 -21.86 23.81 4.91
C GLY A 66 -20.41 23.36 4.92
N ALA A 67 -19.98 22.52 3.98
CA ALA A 67 -18.62 22.01 3.88
C ALA A 67 -17.63 23.11 3.47
N GLN A 68 -16.49 23.17 4.17
CA GLN A 68 -15.46 24.17 3.96
C GLN A 68 -14.25 23.56 3.25
N VAL A 69 -14.10 23.87 1.97
CA VAL A 69 -12.95 23.45 1.19
C VAL A 69 -11.97 24.61 1.06
N ALA A 70 -10.71 24.37 1.42
CA ALA A 70 -9.62 25.33 1.30
C ALA A 70 -8.53 24.79 0.35
N VAL A 71 -7.96 25.68 -0.48
CA VAL A 71 -6.86 25.35 -1.39
C VAL A 71 -5.65 26.21 -1.02
N LEU A 72 -4.52 25.57 -0.77
CA LEU A 72 -3.25 26.24 -0.45
C LEU A 72 -2.15 25.78 -1.41
N LEU A 73 -1.51 26.73 -2.08
CA LEU A 73 -0.29 26.51 -2.84
C LEU A 73 0.88 27.17 -2.10
N VAL A 74 1.88 26.37 -1.77
CA VAL A 74 3.14 26.82 -1.16
C VAL A 74 4.33 26.44 -2.05
N PRO A 75 5.42 27.22 -2.03
CA PRO A 75 6.65 26.83 -2.72
C PRO A 75 7.20 25.51 -2.17
N SER A 76 7.47 25.45 -0.86
CA SER A 76 8.01 24.26 -0.20
C SER A 76 7.49 24.14 1.24
N ILE A 77 7.42 22.92 1.74
CA ILE A 77 7.11 22.55 3.13
C ILE A 77 8.37 22.23 3.95
N GLY A 78 9.56 22.38 3.36
CA GLY A 78 10.84 22.18 4.01
C GLY A 78 11.11 20.72 4.36
N ALA A 79 11.58 20.45 5.60
CA ALA A 79 11.94 19.11 6.06
C ALA A 79 10.76 18.31 6.64
N ALA A 80 9.56 18.90 6.72
CA ALA A 80 8.38 18.22 7.24
C ALA A 80 7.78 17.23 6.23
N SER A 81 7.05 16.24 6.73
CA SER A 81 6.15 15.43 5.88
C SER A 81 4.97 16.30 5.42
N ILE A 82 4.42 16.02 4.23
CA ILE A 82 3.26 16.79 3.75
C ILE A 82 2.02 16.48 4.61
N GLU A 83 1.97 15.28 5.17
CA GLU A 83 0.97 14.78 6.09
C GLU A 83 0.94 15.58 7.38
N ASP A 84 2.09 15.73 8.03
CA ASP A 84 2.21 16.51 9.28
C ASP A 84 1.92 17.98 9.03
N TYR A 85 2.42 18.51 7.90
CA TYR A 85 2.21 19.91 7.53
C TYR A 85 0.72 20.21 7.29
N ALA A 86 0.04 19.38 6.49
CA ALA A 86 -1.39 19.52 6.22
C ALA A 86 -2.22 19.38 7.51
N ASN A 87 -1.90 18.41 8.37
CA ASN A 87 -2.60 18.19 9.64
C ASN A 87 -2.47 19.37 10.60
N GLN A 88 -1.26 19.90 10.76
CA GLN A 88 -1.03 21.07 11.62
C GLN A 88 -1.79 22.29 11.11
N LEU A 89 -1.78 22.49 9.79
CA LEU A 89 -2.48 23.58 9.14
C LEU A 89 -4.00 23.45 9.27
N PHE A 90 -4.54 22.26 9.01
CA PHE A 90 -5.97 21.96 9.12
C PHE A 90 -6.49 22.29 10.54
N ARG A 91 -5.74 21.91 11.57
CA ARG A 91 -6.06 22.22 12.97
C ARG A 91 -5.92 23.70 13.30
N ALA A 92 -4.86 24.34 12.83
CA ALA A 92 -4.63 25.77 13.06
C ALA A 92 -5.75 26.62 12.46
N TRP A 93 -6.23 26.26 11.27
CA TRP A 93 -7.34 26.94 10.62
C TRP A 93 -8.71 26.54 11.15
N LYS A 94 -8.79 25.49 11.98
CA LYS A 94 -10.06 24.93 12.48
C LYS A 94 -11.04 24.74 11.32
N LEU A 95 -10.56 24.08 10.26
CA LEU A 95 -11.29 23.99 9.01
C LEU A 95 -12.52 23.08 9.18
N GLY A 96 -13.69 23.59 8.79
CA GLY A 96 -14.98 22.92 9.01
C GLY A 96 -15.77 23.55 10.15
N ARG A 97 -17.07 23.24 10.19
CA ARG A 97 -17.96 23.70 11.24
C ARG A 97 -17.70 22.93 12.53
N LYS A 98 -17.77 23.66 13.64
CA LYS A 98 -17.63 23.10 14.99
C LYS A 98 -18.62 21.94 15.17
N ASP A 99 -18.13 20.82 15.71
CA ASP A 99 -18.89 19.59 16.01
C ASP A 99 -19.39 18.81 14.78
N VAL A 100 -19.14 19.31 13.56
CA VAL A 100 -19.47 18.63 12.29
C VAL A 100 -18.22 18.15 11.57
N ASP A 101 -17.10 18.88 11.68
CA ASP A 101 -15.80 18.53 11.09
C ASP A 101 -15.86 18.31 9.57
N ASP A 102 -16.60 19.18 8.85
CA ASP A 102 -16.81 19.14 7.40
C ASP A 102 -15.82 20.00 6.60
N GLY A 103 -14.54 19.99 7.02
CA GLY A 103 -13.45 20.68 6.34
C GLY A 103 -12.71 19.79 5.33
N ILE A 104 -12.19 20.36 4.23
CA ILE A 104 -11.26 19.71 3.30
C ILE A 104 -10.13 20.68 2.94
N LEU A 105 -8.88 20.25 3.05
CA LEU A 105 -7.70 21.02 2.64
C LEU A 105 -7.01 20.36 1.45
N LEU A 106 -6.94 21.06 0.31
CA LEU A 106 -6.06 20.71 -0.80
C LEU A 106 -4.76 21.51 -0.68
N LEU A 107 -3.68 20.84 -0.29
CA LEU A 107 -2.35 21.42 -0.15
C LEU A 107 -1.45 21.00 -1.32
N VAL A 108 -0.82 21.97 -1.96
CA VAL A 108 0.15 21.76 -3.04
C VAL A 108 1.48 22.40 -2.67
N ALA A 109 2.51 21.58 -2.50
CA ALA A 109 3.91 22.00 -2.32
C ALA A 109 4.63 21.89 -3.66
N LYS A 110 4.74 23.01 -4.38
CA LYS A 110 5.13 23.04 -5.79
C LYS A 110 6.56 22.59 -6.03
N ASP A 111 7.51 23.14 -5.28
CA ASP A 111 8.95 22.86 -5.44
C ASP A 111 9.31 21.46 -4.95
N ASP A 112 8.60 20.98 -3.93
CA ASP A 112 8.77 19.62 -3.39
C ASP A 112 8.04 18.54 -4.22
N ARG A 113 7.22 18.97 -5.19
CA ARG A 113 6.34 18.13 -6.02
C ARG A 113 5.46 17.19 -5.21
N LYS A 114 4.84 17.71 -4.15
CA LYS A 114 3.95 16.96 -3.28
C LYS A 114 2.57 17.62 -3.21
N VAL A 115 1.53 16.79 -3.20
CA VAL A 115 0.15 17.22 -3.03
C VAL A 115 -0.51 16.37 -1.95
N ARG A 116 -1.40 16.98 -1.17
CA ARG A 116 -2.20 16.28 -0.17
C ARG A 116 -3.61 16.84 -0.11
N ILE A 117 -4.57 15.94 0.05
CA ILE A 117 -5.94 16.24 0.41
C ILE A 117 -6.15 15.75 1.84
N GLU A 118 -6.37 16.68 2.77
CA GLU A 118 -6.80 16.39 4.15
C GLU A 118 -8.32 16.52 4.21
N VAL A 119 -9.00 15.53 4.81
CA VAL A 119 -10.46 15.50 4.94
C VAL A 119 -10.81 15.46 6.42
N GLY A 120 -11.76 16.28 6.83
CA GLY A 120 -12.30 16.26 8.19
C GLY A 120 -13.22 15.06 8.42
N TYR A 121 -13.36 14.65 9.68
CA TYR A 121 -14.09 13.44 10.06
C TYR A 121 -15.55 13.42 9.57
N GLY A 122 -16.21 14.58 9.49
CA GLY A 122 -17.58 14.71 9.01
C GLY A 122 -17.78 14.36 7.53
N LEU A 123 -16.69 14.38 6.74
CA LEU A 123 -16.73 14.13 5.31
C LEU A 123 -16.05 12.82 4.90
N GLU A 124 -15.45 12.05 5.82
CA GLU A 124 -14.79 10.77 5.48
C GLU A 124 -15.72 9.75 4.81
N GLY A 125 -17.01 9.75 5.19
CA GLY A 125 -18.01 8.88 4.56
C GLY A 125 -18.35 9.27 3.12
N THR A 126 -18.07 10.52 2.73
CA THR A 126 -18.38 11.09 1.40
C THR A 126 -17.13 11.18 0.53
N VAL A 127 -16.04 11.69 1.11
CA VAL A 127 -14.70 11.78 0.52
C VAL A 127 -13.80 10.83 1.30
N THR A 128 -13.80 9.57 0.90
CA THR A 128 -12.93 8.55 1.51
C THR A 128 -11.47 8.75 1.08
N ASP A 129 -10.53 8.20 1.84
CA ASP A 129 -9.10 8.18 1.48
C ASP A 129 -8.86 7.63 0.07
N LEU A 130 -9.63 6.60 -0.31
CA LEU A 130 -9.55 6.00 -1.64
C LEU A 130 -9.96 7.00 -2.73
N LEU A 131 -11.03 7.75 -2.52
CA LEU A 131 -11.50 8.76 -3.47
C LEU A 131 -10.56 9.96 -3.54
N ALA A 132 -10.04 10.42 -2.40
CA ALA A 132 -9.03 11.48 -2.35
C ALA A 132 -7.75 11.06 -3.10
N HIS A 133 -7.28 9.83 -2.88
CA HIS A 133 -6.12 9.29 -3.56
C HIS A 133 -6.36 9.20 -5.08
N ARG A 134 -7.55 8.75 -5.47
CA ARG A 134 -7.97 8.68 -6.87
C ARG A 134 -7.95 10.04 -7.56
N ILE A 135 -8.49 11.09 -6.92
CA ILE A 135 -8.45 12.46 -7.44
C ILE A 135 -6.99 12.90 -7.66
N ILE A 136 -6.11 12.62 -6.70
CA ILE A 136 -4.69 12.97 -6.79
C ILE A 136 -4.02 12.24 -7.95
N GLU A 137 -4.15 10.91 -8.05
CA GLU A 137 -3.43 10.12 -9.05
C GLU A 137 -3.98 10.28 -10.47
N GLU A 138 -5.30 10.38 -10.63
CA GLU A 138 -5.94 10.34 -11.94
C GLU A 138 -6.11 11.73 -12.56
N HIS A 139 -6.30 12.78 -11.76
CA HIS A 139 -6.62 14.12 -12.28
C HIS A 139 -5.56 15.18 -11.94
N ILE A 140 -5.05 15.19 -10.70
CA ILE A 140 -4.10 16.24 -10.27
C ILE A 140 -2.68 15.96 -10.79
N THR A 141 -2.11 14.82 -10.41
CA THR A 141 -0.73 14.43 -10.74
C THR A 141 -0.43 14.42 -12.25
N PRO A 142 -1.29 13.89 -13.14
CA PRO A 142 -1.03 13.88 -14.58
C PRO A 142 -1.00 15.28 -15.19
N ALA A 143 -1.83 16.20 -14.72
CA ALA A 143 -1.82 17.61 -15.14
C ALA A 143 -0.56 18.32 -14.64
N PHE A 144 -0.15 18.06 -13.40
CA PHE A 144 1.07 18.63 -12.82
C PHE A 144 2.34 18.16 -13.53
N ARG A 145 2.39 16.89 -13.96
CA ARG A 145 3.48 16.36 -14.82
C ARG A 145 3.60 17.07 -16.16
N GLN A 146 2.48 17.59 -16.69
CA GLN A 146 2.44 18.35 -17.93
C GLN A 146 2.73 19.85 -17.70
N GLY A 147 2.93 20.28 -16.45
CA GLY A 147 3.13 21.68 -16.08
C GLY A 147 1.85 22.49 -15.97
N ASP A 148 0.68 21.87 -16.12
CA ASP A 148 -0.62 22.53 -16.04
C ASP A 148 -1.22 22.42 -14.63
N TYR A 149 -0.72 23.26 -13.73
CA TYR A 149 -1.18 23.32 -12.34
C TYR A 149 -2.62 23.84 -12.22
N THR A 150 -3.00 24.78 -13.09
CA THR A 150 -4.34 25.38 -13.10
C THR A 150 -5.41 24.33 -13.44
N ALA A 151 -5.17 23.51 -14.47
CA ALA A 151 -6.10 22.43 -14.82
C ALA A 151 -6.19 21.38 -13.71
N GLY A 152 -5.04 20.94 -13.17
CA GLY A 152 -5.01 19.93 -12.10
C GLY A 152 -5.78 20.36 -10.85
N ILE A 153 -5.56 21.61 -10.39
CA ILE A 153 -6.26 22.14 -9.21
C ILE A 153 -7.74 22.38 -9.49
N SER A 154 -8.08 22.94 -10.66
CA SER A 154 -9.48 23.17 -11.02
C SER A 154 -10.28 21.86 -11.11
N GLN A 155 -9.67 20.82 -11.70
CA GLN A 155 -10.29 19.50 -11.80
C GLN A 155 -10.42 18.85 -10.43
N GLY A 156 -9.37 18.85 -9.61
CA GLY A 156 -9.42 18.30 -8.26
C GLY A 156 -10.46 18.98 -7.37
N VAL A 157 -10.58 20.31 -7.44
CA VAL A 157 -11.63 21.05 -6.73
C VAL A 157 -13.02 20.68 -7.25
N ASN A 158 -13.19 20.52 -8.56
CA ASN A 158 -14.46 20.10 -9.13
C ASN A 158 -14.88 18.70 -8.67
N ASP A 159 -13.93 17.76 -8.62
CA ASP A 159 -14.19 16.40 -8.13
C ASP A 159 -14.59 16.39 -6.64
N LEU A 160 -13.89 17.18 -5.81
CA LEU A 160 -14.25 17.35 -4.41
C LEU A 160 -15.65 17.94 -4.24
N VAL A 161 -16.01 18.94 -5.06
CA VAL A 161 -17.36 19.53 -5.08
C VAL A 161 -18.41 18.48 -5.45
N VAL A 162 -18.16 17.66 -6.48
CA VAL A 162 -19.07 16.58 -6.90
C VAL A 162 -19.29 15.57 -5.77
N LEU A 163 -18.21 15.14 -5.12
CA LEU A 163 -18.31 14.19 -4.01
C LEU A 163 -19.12 14.77 -2.84
N VAL A 164 -18.82 16.01 -2.41
CA VAL A 164 -19.56 16.67 -1.32
C VAL A 164 -21.03 16.93 -1.68
N ASP A 165 -21.33 17.18 -2.96
CA ASP A 165 -22.70 17.30 -3.43
C ASP A 165 -23.47 15.95 -3.41
N GLY A 166 -22.75 14.83 -3.24
CA GLY A 166 -23.29 13.47 -3.18
C GLY A 166 -23.31 12.76 -4.53
N GLY A 167 -22.56 13.28 -5.51
CA GLY A 167 -22.38 12.67 -6.82
C GLY A 167 -21.29 11.60 -6.82
N GLU A 168 -21.35 10.70 -7.79
CA GLU A 168 -20.30 9.72 -8.03
C GLU A 168 -19.31 10.26 -9.07
N LEU A 169 -18.01 10.07 -8.83
CA LEU A 169 -17.00 10.35 -9.84
C LEU A 169 -17.18 9.38 -11.01
N PRO A 170 -17.09 9.84 -12.27
CA PRO A 170 -17.22 8.97 -13.44
C PRO A 170 -16.25 7.78 -13.33
N ALA A 171 -16.70 6.59 -13.75
CA ALA A 171 -15.83 5.43 -13.82
C ALA A 171 -14.68 5.72 -14.80
N VAL A 172 -13.46 5.79 -14.28
CA VAL A 172 -12.29 6.13 -15.09
C VAL A 172 -11.91 4.92 -15.92
N ALA A 173 -11.59 5.19 -17.19
CA ALA A 173 -10.98 4.20 -18.07
C ALA A 173 -9.70 3.70 -17.39
N GLY A 174 -9.70 2.43 -16.94
CA GLY A 174 -8.58 1.85 -16.21
C GLY A 174 -7.25 2.06 -16.93
N PRO A 175 -6.11 1.94 -16.21
CA PRO A 175 -4.79 2.34 -16.67
C PRO A 175 -4.60 1.94 -18.14
N GLY A 176 -4.56 2.96 -19.01
CA GLY A 176 -4.46 2.75 -20.44
C GLY A 176 -3.30 1.80 -20.72
N VAL A 177 -3.55 0.74 -21.47
CA VAL A 177 -2.54 -0.29 -21.68
C VAL A 177 -1.38 0.34 -22.44
N ASN A 178 -0.26 0.57 -21.74
CA ASN A 178 0.87 1.25 -22.35
C ASN A 178 1.37 0.41 -23.55
N PRO A 179 1.33 0.94 -24.79
CA PRO A 179 1.73 0.20 -25.99
C PRO A 179 3.15 -0.38 -25.88
N GLN A 180 4.02 0.31 -25.13
CA GLN A 180 5.40 -0.09 -24.88
C GLN A 180 5.48 -1.29 -23.94
N ALA A 181 4.69 -1.30 -22.86
CA ALA A 181 4.62 -2.44 -21.94
C ALA A 181 4.04 -3.67 -22.65
N MET A 182 3.04 -3.47 -23.51
CA MET A 182 2.50 -4.52 -24.36
C MET A 182 3.55 -5.10 -25.31
N ALA A 183 4.36 -4.24 -25.95
CA ALA A 183 5.41 -4.67 -26.86
C ALA A 183 6.47 -5.53 -26.15
N VAL A 184 6.90 -5.16 -24.93
CA VAL A 184 7.85 -5.96 -24.14
C VAL A 184 7.25 -7.30 -23.73
N LEU A 185 5.99 -7.32 -23.31
CA LEU A 185 5.30 -8.55 -22.92
C LEU A 185 5.15 -9.50 -24.12
N LEU A 186 4.74 -8.97 -25.28
CA LEU A 186 4.64 -9.74 -26.52
C LEU A 186 6.01 -10.28 -26.97
N ALA A 187 7.07 -9.47 -26.88
CA ALA A 187 8.43 -9.90 -27.19
C ALA A 187 8.86 -11.09 -26.33
N PHE A 188 8.56 -11.06 -25.03
CA PHE A 188 8.82 -12.18 -24.13
C PHE A 188 8.04 -13.45 -24.53
N ILE A 189 6.75 -13.32 -24.87
CA ILE A 189 5.90 -14.45 -25.32
C ILE A 189 6.42 -15.05 -26.62
N PHE A 190 6.72 -14.23 -27.63
CA PHE A 190 7.27 -14.72 -28.89
C PHE A 190 8.64 -15.37 -28.68
N GLY A 191 9.46 -14.83 -27.78
CA GLY A 191 10.69 -15.46 -27.30
C GLY A 191 10.43 -16.84 -26.74
N ALA A 192 9.53 -16.97 -25.77
CA ALA A 192 9.20 -18.24 -25.11
C ALA A 192 8.74 -19.31 -26.12
N ILE A 193 7.84 -18.95 -27.05
CA ILE A 193 7.35 -19.85 -28.11
C ILE A 193 8.50 -20.25 -29.03
N GLY A 194 9.31 -19.28 -29.48
CA GLY A 194 10.46 -19.52 -30.34
C GLY A 194 11.50 -20.46 -29.69
N GLY A 195 11.77 -20.28 -28.41
CA GLY A 195 12.67 -21.13 -27.62
C GLY A 195 12.20 -22.58 -27.55
N VAL A 196 10.91 -22.80 -27.29
CA VAL A 196 10.29 -24.13 -27.26
C VAL A 196 10.32 -24.79 -28.66
N LEU A 197 10.06 -24.03 -29.72
CA LEU A 197 10.10 -24.54 -31.11
C LEU A 197 11.52 -24.95 -31.55
N VAL A 198 12.55 -24.24 -31.10
CA VAL A 198 13.95 -24.61 -31.34
C VAL A 198 14.32 -25.85 -30.51
N ALA A 199 13.92 -25.90 -29.24
CA ALA A 199 14.20 -27.02 -28.34
C ALA A 199 13.49 -28.33 -28.78
N SER A 200 12.31 -28.22 -29.38
CA SER A 200 11.56 -29.35 -29.96
C SER A 200 12.08 -29.79 -31.34
N ARG A 201 13.18 -29.20 -31.84
CA ARG A 201 13.79 -29.44 -33.16
C ARG A 201 12.88 -29.16 -34.37
N GLN A 202 11.75 -28.48 -34.16
CA GLN A 202 10.86 -28.10 -35.26
C GLN A 202 11.38 -26.88 -36.03
N LEU A 203 12.13 -26.00 -35.37
CA LEU A 203 12.65 -24.78 -35.96
C LEU A 203 14.19 -24.77 -35.93
N GLY A 204 14.81 -24.65 -37.10
CA GLY A 204 16.26 -24.47 -37.20
C GLY A 204 16.69 -23.09 -36.67
N TRP A 205 17.86 -23.01 -36.02
CA TRP A 205 18.37 -21.79 -35.37
C TRP A 205 18.40 -20.56 -36.31
N ARG A 206 18.67 -20.77 -37.60
CA ARG A 206 18.66 -19.69 -38.61
C ARG A 206 17.27 -19.08 -38.80
N ARG A 207 16.21 -19.91 -38.82
CA ARG A 207 14.82 -19.44 -38.95
C ARG A 207 14.37 -18.75 -37.67
N ALA A 208 14.83 -19.21 -36.51
CA ALA A 208 14.57 -18.57 -35.23
C ALA A 208 15.16 -17.16 -35.14
N LEU A 209 16.40 -16.95 -35.62
CA LEU A 209 17.03 -15.62 -35.67
C LEU A 209 16.29 -14.66 -36.61
N ILE A 210 15.88 -15.15 -37.79
CA ILE A 210 15.10 -14.32 -38.74
C ILE A 210 13.74 -13.94 -38.15
N ALA A 211 13.06 -14.89 -37.49
CA ALA A 211 11.79 -14.61 -36.82
C ALA A 211 11.93 -13.62 -35.66
N ALA A 212 12.98 -13.75 -34.84
CA ALA A 212 13.27 -12.84 -33.73
C ALA A 212 13.54 -11.41 -34.23
N LEU A 213 14.30 -11.26 -35.32
CA LEU A 213 14.55 -9.97 -35.95
C LEU A 213 13.25 -9.36 -36.50
N ALA A 214 12.43 -10.15 -37.19
CA ALA A 214 11.15 -9.69 -37.75
C ALA A 214 10.16 -9.25 -36.66
N VAL A 215 10.04 -10.02 -35.58
CA VAL A 215 9.20 -9.68 -34.42
C VAL A 215 9.72 -8.43 -33.72
N THR A 216 11.04 -8.29 -33.58
CA THR A 216 11.64 -7.08 -33.00
C THR A 216 11.23 -5.84 -33.79
N VAL A 217 11.41 -5.85 -35.12
CA VAL A 217 11.06 -4.73 -36.01
C VAL A 217 9.56 -4.42 -35.96
N LEU A 218 8.71 -5.45 -35.96
CA LEU A 218 7.25 -5.29 -35.92
C LEU A 218 6.74 -4.73 -34.58
N LEU A 219 7.34 -5.16 -33.46
CA LEU A 219 6.97 -4.66 -32.15
C LEU A 219 7.52 -3.25 -31.89
N THR A 220 8.69 -2.93 -32.44
CA THR A 220 9.17 -1.54 -32.42
C THR A 220 8.22 -0.66 -33.24
N THR A 221 7.80 -1.10 -34.44
CA THR A 221 6.83 -0.38 -35.29
C THR A 221 5.50 -0.11 -34.63
N PHE A 222 5.00 -1.08 -33.88
CA PHE A 222 3.77 -0.97 -33.13
C PHE A 222 3.90 -0.09 -31.88
N SER A 223 5.07 -0.07 -31.24
CA SER A 223 5.26 0.58 -29.93
C SER A 223 5.24 2.11 -29.96
N GLY A 224 5.45 2.74 -31.13
CA GLY A 224 5.13 4.15 -31.38
C GLY A 224 5.57 5.15 -30.30
N GLY A 225 6.77 5.75 -30.41
CA GLY A 225 7.19 6.76 -29.44
C GLY A 225 8.56 7.38 -29.69
N ARG A 226 8.85 8.45 -28.95
CA ARG A 226 10.15 9.18 -28.98
C ARG A 226 11.33 8.31 -28.54
N GLU A 227 11.06 7.22 -27.82
CA GLU A 227 12.06 6.32 -27.21
C GLU A 227 12.33 5.05 -28.03
N TRP A 228 11.82 4.99 -29.26
CA TRP A 228 11.98 3.85 -30.16
C TRP A 228 13.42 3.30 -30.31
N PRO A 229 14.48 4.14 -30.34
CA PRO A 229 15.85 3.62 -30.43
C PRO A 229 16.23 2.69 -29.28
N MET A 230 15.67 2.89 -28.09
CA MET A 230 15.91 2.03 -26.93
C MET A 230 15.29 0.63 -27.12
N PHE A 231 14.09 0.57 -27.71
CA PHE A 231 13.37 -0.69 -27.92
C PHE A 231 14.03 -1.61 -28.96
N LEU A 232 14.85 -1.07 -29.88
CA LEU A 232 15.67 -1.89 -30.79
C LEU A 232 16.69 -2.76 -30.06
N PHE A 233 17.12 -2.36 -28.86
CA PHE A 233 18.04 -3.14 -28.03
C PHE A 233 17.32 -3.99 -26.98
N VAL A 234 16.26 -3.43 -26.38
CA VAL A 234 15.52 -4.12 -25.30
C VAL A 234 14.72 -5.32 -25.82
N LEU A 235 13.99 -5.16 -26.93
CA LEU A 235 13.13 -6.23 -27.45
C LEU A 235 13.89 -7.51 -27.84
N PRO A 236 14.99 -7.50 -28.60
CA PRO A 236 15.70 -8.73 -28.95
C PRO A 236 16.29 -9.43 -27.71
N LEU A 237 16.71 -8.66 -26.70
CA LEU A 237 17.18 -9.20 -25.43
C LEU A 237 16.04 -9.89 -24.67
N THR A 238 14.84 -9.30 -24.63
CA THR A 238 13.67 -9.92 -24.00
C THR A 238 13.21 -11.19 -24.73
N ILE A 239 13.26 -11.21 -26.07
CA ILE A 239 12.99 -12.39 -26.89
C ILE A 239 14.00 -13.50 -26.56
N LEU A 240 15.28 -13.15 -26.43
CA LEU A 240 16.34 -14.10 -26.08
C LEU A 240 16.15 -14.69 -24.69
N ILE A 241 15.83 -13.86 -23.69
CA ILE A 241 15.55 -14.32 -22.31
C ILE A 241 14.33 -15.23 -22.28
N GLY A 242 13.22 -14.84 -22.92
CA GLY A 242 12.02 -15.67 -23.02
C GLY A 242 12.31 -17.01 -23.70
N GLY A 243 13.07 -16.99 -24.79
CA GLY A 243 13.43 -18.20 -25.53
C GLY A 243 14.39 -19.13 -24.77
N ALA A 244 15.40 -18.57 -24.11
CA ALA A 244 16.34 -19.35 -23.31
C ALA A 244 15.66 -20.00 -22.11
N THR A 245 14.80 -19.27 -21.41
CA THR A 245 14.10 -19.77 -20.21
C THR A 245 13.14 -20.91 -20.56
N PHE A 246 12.23 -20.72 -21.51
CA PHE A 246 11.26 -21.76 -21.87
C PHE A 246 11.86 -22.87 -22.74
N GLY A 247 12.88 -22.57 -23.55
CA GLY A 247 13.66 -23.59 -24.26
C GLY A 247 14.42 -24.50 -23.30
N ALA A 248 15.01 -23.95 -22.24
CA ALA A 248 15.62 -24.74 -21.17
C ALA A 248 14.56 -25.55 -20.39
N LEU A 249 13.42 -24.93 -20.08
CA LEU A 249 12.31 -25.58 -19.39
C LEU A 249 11.77 -26.79 -20.16
N TRP A 250 11.79 -26.74 -21.50
CA TRP A 250 11.34 -27.84 -22.36
C TRP A 250 12.17 -29.13 -22.21
N LEU A 251 13.45 -29.04 -21.81
CA LEU A 251 14.26 -30.22 -21.48
C LEU A 251 13.70 -30.98 -20.27
N ALA A 252 13.04 -30.28 -19.35
CA ALA A 252 12.36 -30.84 -18.18
C ALA A 252 10.84 -30.84 -18.39
N ARG A 253 10.33 -31.78 -19.20
CA ARG A 253 8.91 -31.85 -19.61
C ARG A 253 7.92 -31.74 -18.44
N THR A 254 8.19 -32.41 -17.32
CA THR A 254 7.32 -32.34 -16.13
C THR A 254 7.26 -30.93 -15.53
N ALA A 255 8.41 -30.26 -15.42
CA ALA A 255 8.46 -28.88 -14.93
C ALA A 255 7.79 -27.91 -15.91
N PHE A 256 7.96 -28.12 -17.22
CA PHE A 256 7.31 -27.33 -18.25
C PHE A 256 5.78 -27.35 -18.14
N TYR A 257 5.18 -28.55 -18.05
CA TYR A 257 3.73 -28.66 -17.91
C TYR A 257 3.21 -28.10 -16.58
N CYS A 258 3.95 -28.23 -15.48
CA CYS A 258 3.59 -27.60 -14.21
C CYS A 258 3.58 -26.07 -14.30
N VAL A 259 4.61 -25.46 -14.88
CA VAL A 259 4.68 -24.00 -15.06
C VAL A 259 3.55 -23.53 -15.98
N MET A 260 3.28 -24.22 -17.08
CA MET A 260 2.17 -23.89 -17.98
C MET A 260 0.81 -23.99 -17.28
N ALA A 261 0.58 -25.02 -16.47
CA ALA A 261 -0.65 -25.17 -15.71
C ALA A 261 -0.87 -24.01 -14.71
N VAL A 262 0.20 -23.58 -14.02
CA VAL A 262 0.14 -22.41 -13.12
C VAL A 262 -0.15 -21.13 -13.91
N LEU A 263 0.50 -20.94 -15.06
CA LEU A 263 0.31 -19.75 -15.89
C LEU A 263 -1.12 -19.66 -16.42
N VAL A 264 -1.68 -20.78 -16.91
CA VAL A 264 -3.09 -20.88 -17.33
C VAL A 264 -4.04 -20.61 -16.16
N TYR A 265 -3.74 -21.12 -14.97
CA TYR A 265 -4.53 -20.84 -13.77
C TYR A 265 -4.53 -19.36 -13.43
N VAL A 266 -3.36 -18.71 -13.40
CA VAL A 266 -3.24 -17.27 -13.12
C VAL A 266 -4.02 -16.45 -14.14
N ILE A 267 -3.89 -16.75 -15.44
CA ILE A 267 -4.65 -16.07 -16.49
C ILE A 267 -6.16 -16.27 -16.27
N GLY A 268 -6.59 -17.49 -15.95
CA GLY A 268 -7.99 -17.80 -15.65
C GLY A 268 -8.54 -16.99 -14.49
N VAL A 269 -7.78 -16.84 -13.40
CA VAL A 269 -8.18 -16.03 -12.24
C VAL A 269 -8.21 -14.54 -12.58
N VAL A 270 -7.25 -14.02 -13.34
CA VAL A 270 -7.26 -12.61 -13.81
C VAL A 270 -8.47 -12.33 -14.69
N VAL A 271 -8.79 -13.24 -15.61
CA VAL A 271 -9.98 -13.12 -16.46
C VAL A 271 -11.24 -13.19 -15.59
N ALA A 272 -11.32 -14.14 -14.64
CA ALA A 272 -12.46 -14.25 -13.75
C ALA A 272 -12.68 -12.97 -12.92
N ASP A 273 -11.64 -12.38 -12.35
CA ASP A 273 -11.69 -11.10 -11.60
C ASP A 273 -12.26 -9.95 -12.44
N ARG A 274 -11.96 -9.93 -13.75
CA ARG A 274 -12.49 -8.92 -14.68
C ARG A 274 -13.97 -9.08 -15.01
N PHE A 275 -14.50 -10.30 -15.00
CA PHE A 275 -15.87 -10.60 -15.43
C PHE A 275 -16.82 -10.93 -14.27
N VAL A 276 -16.27 -11.32 -13.12
CA VAL A 276 -16.98 -11.73 -11.91
C VAL A 276 -16.25 -11.05 -10.76
N ALA A 277 -16.93 -10.34 -9.87
CA ALA A 277 -16.34 -9.62 -8.74
C ALA A 277 -15.73 -10.58 -7.69
N VAL A 278 -14.66 -11.27 -8.09
CA VAL A 278 -13.97 -12.33 -7.36
C VAL A 278 -12.58 -11.82 -7.07
N SER A 279 -12.23 -11.71 -5.80
CA SER A 279 -10.94 -11.18 -5.37
C SER A 279 -9.77 -12.06 -5.83
N PHE A 280 -9.01 -11.56 -6.83
CA PHE A 280 -7.81 -12.19 -7.39
C PHE A 280 -6.87 -12.78 -6.30
N VAL A 281 -6.60 -12.00 -5.25
CA VAL A 281 -5.69 -12.38 -4.16
C VAL A 281 -6.18 -13.62 -3.41
N HIS A 282 -7.50 -13.73 -3.19
CA HIS A 282 -8.07 -14.84 -2.41
C HIS A 282 -7.99 -16.16 -3.19
N TRP A 283 -8.27 -16.11 -4.49
CA TRP A 283 -8.23 -17.29 -5.35
C TRP A 283 -6.82 -17.70 -5.76
N LEU A 284 -5.86 -16.78 -5.78
CA LEU A 284 -4.46 -17.12 -5.96
C LEU A 284 -3.89 -17.84 -4.73
N LEU A 285 -4.24 -17.41 -3.51
CA LEU A 285 -3.68 -17.98 -2.28
C LEU A 285 -4.12 -19.43 -2.01
N TRP A 286 -5.31 -19.83 -2.45
CA TRP A 286 -5.90 -21.13 -2.10
C TRP A 286 -5.07 -22.36 -2.52
N PRO A 287 -4.60 -22.49 -3.77
CA PRO A 287 -3.78 -23.64 -4.17
C PRO A 287 -2.42 -23.67 -3.46
N PHE A 288 -1.79 -22.52 -3.24
CA PHE A 288 -0.52 -22.45 -2.50
C PHE A 288 -0.69 -22.78 -1.02
N GLY A 289 -1.76 -22.27 -0.39
CA GLY A 289 -2.12 -22.59 0.98
C GLY A 289 -2.43 -24.07 1.15
N GLY A 290 -3.22 -24.65 0.24
CA GLY A 290 -3.52 -26.08 0.22
C GLY A 290 -2.28 -26.95 0.06
N ALA A 291 -1.38 -26.60 -0.86
CA ALA A 291 -0.13 -27.34 -1.08
C ALA A 291 0.82 -27.26 0.13
N LEU A 292 0.94 -26.09 0.77
CA LEU A 292 1.76 -25.90 1.97
C LEU A 292 1.21 -26.73 3.15
N ILE A 293 -0.11 -26.71 3.34
CA ILE A 293 -0.79 -27.52 4.36
C ILE A 293 -0.56 -29.02 4.08
N LEU A 294 -0.79 -29.47 2.85
CA LEU A 294 -0.58 -30.86 2.45
C LEU A 294 0.88 -31.29 2.69
N GLY A 295 1.86 -30.46 2.32
CA GLY A 295 3.28 -30.73 2.55
C GLY A 295 3.61 -30.88 4.04
N LEU A 296 3.05 -30.04 4.91
CA LEU A 296 3.20 -30.14 6.35
C LEU A 296 2.63 -31.47 6.89
N TYR A 297 1.45 -31.87 6.44
CA TYR A 297 0.83 -33.14 6.84
C TYR A 297 1.58 -34.38 6.33
N VAL A 298 2.09 -34.34 5.09
CA VAL A 298 2.95 -35.41 4.55
C VAL A 298 4.25 -35.50 5.35
N GLY A 299 4.85 -34.37 5.71
CA GLY A 299 6.01 -34.31 6.60
C GLY A 299 5.73 -34.92 7.96
N LEU A 300 4.62 -34.54 8.59
CA LEU A 300 4.17 -35.11 9.86
C LEU A 300 3.98 -36.63 9.76
N PHE A 301 3.33 -37.12 8.71
CA PHE A 301 3.15 -38.55 8.46
C PHE A 301 4.49 -39.29 8.35
N PHE A 302 5.46 -38.72 7.64
CA PHE A 302 6.78 -39.32 7.49
C PHE A 302 7.52 -39.43 8.84
N VAL A 303 7.47 -38.37 9.66
CA VAL A 303 8.09 -38.37 11.00
C VAL A 303 7.40 -39.39 11.92
N ILE A 304 6.07 -39.47 11.90
CA ILE A 304 5.31 -40.48 12.66
C ILE A 304 5.71 -41.89 12.23
N ARG A 305 5.77 -42.16 10.91
CA ARG A 305 6.18 -43.46 10.36
C ARG A 305 7.59 -43.84 10.78
N GLU A 306 8.53 -42.90 10.75
CA GLU A 306 9.93 -43.17 11.08
C GLU A 306 10.10 -43.41 12.59
N SER A 307 9.42 -42.63 13.43
CA SER A 307 9.44 -42.80 14.89
C SER A 307 8.88 -44.16 15.35
N TRP A 308 7.89 -44.70 14.62
CA TRP A 308 7.32 -46.01 14.90
C TRP A 308 8.35 -47.14 14.67
N LYS A 309 9.19 -47.01 13.63
CA LYS A 309 10.25 -47.98 13.33
C LYS A 309 11.40 -47.94 14.34
N THR A 310 11.78 -46.75 14.82
CA THR A 310 12.95 -46.61 15.71
C THR A 310 12.62 -46.92 17.18
N ARG A 311 11.46 -46.47 17.71
CA ARG A 311 11.12 -46.62 19.13
C ARG A 311 9.61 -46.83 19.37
N PRO A 312 9.08 -48.05 19.15
CA PRO A 312 7.63 -48.32 19.26
C PRO A 312 7.06 -48.10 20.67
N ARG A 313 7.86 -48.23 21.74
CA ARG A 313 7.40 -48.04 23.13
C ARG A 313 7.14 -46.57 23.49
N PHE A 314 7.95 -45.64 22.96
CA PHE A 314 7.77 -44.20 23.20
C PHE A 314 6.81 -43.55 22.19
N PHE A 315 6.47 -44.25 21.11
CA PHE A 315 5.48 -43.84 20.13
C PHE A 315 4.10 -43.66 20.77
N PHE A 316 3.63 -44.66 21.52
CA PHE A 316 2.31 -44.63 22.15
C PHE A 316 2.17 -43.50 23.17
N VAL A 317 3.22 -43.23 23.95
CA VAL A 317 3.24 -42.12 24.93
C VAL A 317 3.12 -40.76 24.23
N ARG A 318 3.82 -40.56 23.12
CA ARG A 318 3.77 -39.31 22.35
C ARG A 318 2.48 -39.14 21.56
N ALA A 319 1.94 -40.23 21.00
CA ALA A 319 0.64 -40.23 20.36
C ALA A 319 -0.47 -39.88 21.36
N LEU A 320 -0.39 -40.43 22.58
CA LEU A 320 -1.33 -40.12 23.66
C LEU A 320 -1.19 -38.67 24.14
N ALA A 321 0.03 -38.14 24.24
CA ALA A 321 0.27 -36.73 24.54
C ALA A 321 -0.30 -35.80 23.45
N ALA A 322 -0.12 -36.12 22.17
CA ALA A 322 -0.71 -35.34 21.07
C ALA A 322 -2.24 -35.40 21.08
N ALA A 323 -2.83 -36.56 21.37
CA ALA A 323 -4.27 -36.71 21.52
C ALA A 323 -4.82 -35.94 22.73
N ALA A 324 -4.09 -35.93 23.85
CA ALA A 324 -4.46 -35.14 25.02
C ALA A 324 -4.42 -33.62 24.74
N ILE A 325 -3.42 -33.16 23.98
CA ILE A 325 -3.32 -31.75 23.54
C ILE A 325 -4.49 -31.40 22.60
N TYR A 326 -4.87 -32.29 21.69
CA TYR A 326 -6.04 -32.08 20.82
C TYR A 326 -7.34 -31.95 21.60
N VAL A 327 -7.56 -32.84 22.58
CA VAL A 327 -8.75 -32.81 23.44
C VAL A 327 -8.75 -31.54 24.31
N ALA A 328 -7.61 -31.16 24.89
CA ALA A 328 -7.48 -29.94 25.68
C ALA A 328 -7.74 -28.67 24.84
N ALA A 329 -7.22 -28.61 23.61
CA ALA A 329 -7.46 -27.52 22.68
C ALA A 329 -8.93 -27.43 22.26
N GLY A 330 -9.57 -28.56 21.96
CA GLY A 330 -11.00 -28.62 21.63
C GLY A 330 -11.90 -28.19 22.78
N VAL A 331 -11.55 -28.52 24.02
CA VAL A 331 -12.29 -28.08 25.22
C VAL A 331 -12.08 -26.58 25.50
N LEU A 332 -10.87 -26.06 25.32
CA LEU A 332 -10.55 -24.64 25.54
C LEU A 332 -11.19 -23.71 24.50
N LEU A 333 -11.34 -24.15 23.25
CA LEU A 333 -11.90 -23.35 22.15
C LEU A 333 -13.44 -23.44 22.04
N GLY A 334 -14.10 -24.12 23.00
CA GLY A 334 -15.55 -24.22 23.11
C GLY A 334 -16.15 -25.49 22.46
N HIS A 335 -17.25 -25.99 23.04
CA HIS A 335 -17.88 -27.27 22.70
C HIS A 335 -18.56 -27.36 21.31
N GLY A 336 -18.45 -26.32 20.46
CA GLY A 336 -19.02 -26.32 19.12
C GLY A 336 -18.16 -27.06 18.10
N TYR A 337 -18.78 -27.62 17.05
CA TYR A 337 -18.10 -28.26 15.93
C TYR A 337 -16.98 -27.39 15.31
N GLN A 338 -17.16 -26.07 15.34
CA GLN A 338 -16.15 -25.10 14.88
C GLN A 338 -14.88 -25.09 15.75
N GLY A 339 -15.00 -25.26 17.07
CA GLY A 339 -13.85 -25.32 17.99
C GLY A 339 -12.98 -26.55 17.75
N TRP A 340 -13.60 -27.69 17.43
CA TRP A 340 -12.89 -28.92 17.09
C TRP A 340 -12.14 -28.83 15.75
N ILE A 341 -12.70 -28.14 14.76
CA ILE A 341 -12.00 -27.90 13.48
C ILE A 341 -10.76 -27.02 13.69
N ILE A 342 -10.86 -25.97 14.52
CA ILE A 342 -9.76 -25.05 14.81
C ILE A 342 -8.68 -25.72 15.70
N ALA A 343 -9.04 -26.76 16.45
CA ALA A 343 -8.09 -27.54 17.24
C ALA A 343 -7.16 -28.42 16.38
N ILE A 344 -7.54 -28.76 15.15
CA ILE A 344 -6.76 -29.66 14.27
C ILE A 344 -5.37 -29.07 13.93
N PRO A 345 -5.21 -27.82 13.46
CA PRO A 345 -3.89 -27.22 13.22
C PRO A 345 -3.00 -27.17 14.46
N VAL A 346 -3.58 -26.85 15.62
CA VAL A 346 -2.87 -26.74 16.91
C VAL A 346 -2.32 -28.10 17.33
N ALA A 347 -3.13 -29.15 17.23
CA ALA A 347 -2.72 -30.51 17.54
C ALA A 347 -1.69 -31.07 16.54
N SER A 348 -1.85 -30.77 15.25
CA SER A 348 -0.88 -31.16 14.21
C SER A 348 0.51 -30.54 14.43
N PHE A 349 0.55 -29.27 14.87
CA PHE A 349 1.81 -28.60 15.21
C PHE A 349 2.46 -29.17 16.49
N ALA A 350 1.65 -29.43 17.52
CA ALA A 350 2.13 -30.07 18.74
C ALA A 350 2.66 -31.50 18.50
N ALA A 351 1.96 -32.27 17.66
CA ALA A 351 2.40 -33.59 17.22
C ALA A 351 3.73 -33.49 16.47
N PHE A 352 3.89 -32.53 15.55
CA PHE A 352 5.15 -32.34 14.84
C PHE A 352 6.33 -32.10 15.78
N LEU A 353 6.20 -31.20 16.77
CA LEU A 353 7.27 -30.92 17.74
C LEU A 353 7.62 -32.12 18.61
N LEU A 354 6.61 -32.84 19.12
CA LEU A 354 6.82 -34.03 19.97
C LEU A 354 7.53 -35.17 19.22
N PHE A 355 7.26 -35.29 17.92
CA PHE A 355 7.81 -36.35 17.09
C PHE A 355 9.15 -35.97 16.44
N VAL A 356 9.43 -34.70 16.13
CA VAL A 356 10.74 -34.25 15.63
C VAL A 356 11.85 -34.42 16.68
N GLN A 357 11.58 -34.13 17.96
CA GLN A 357 12.53 -34.36 19.05
C GLN A 357 12.91 -35.84 19.25
N SER A 358 12.14 -36.77 18.68
CA SER A 358 12.45 -38.20 18.70
C SER A 358 13.57 -38.59 17.73
N VAL A 359 13.72 -37.84 16.64
CA VAL A 359 14.70 -38.09 15.58
C VAL A 359 16.04 -37.43 15.90
N SER A 360 16.05 -36.30 16.62
CA SER A 360 17.28 -35.59 17.00
C SER A 360 18.00 -36.19 18.22
N GLY A 361 17.38 -37.10 18.97
CA GLY A 361 17.95 -37.71 20.19
C GLY A 361 18.92 -38.87 19.96
N GLY A 362 19.57 -38.94 18.80
CA GLY A 362 20.48 -40.01 18.38
C GLY A 362 21.98 -39.70 18.53
N GLY A 363 22.36 -38.63 19.20
CA GLY A 363 23.77 -38.29 19.44
C GLY A 363 23.99 -37.75 20.85
N SER A 364 24.41 -38.62 21.77
CA SER A 364 24.98 -38.21 23.06
C SER A 364 26.48 -38.47 23.04
N GLY A 365 27.28 -37.42 23.18
CA GLY A 365 28.72 -37.49 23.41
C GLY A 365 29.27 -36.12 23.77
N GLY A 366 29.53 -35.94 25.08
CA GLY A 366 30.30 -34.89 25.77
C GLY A 366 30.64 -33.57 25.06
N ASP A 367 30.25 -32.46 25.67
CA ASP A 367 31.25 -31.69 26.43
C ASP A 367 30.60 -30.64 27.32
N SER A 368 31.03 -30.69 28.59
CA SER A 368 30.85 -29.65 29.59
C SER A 368 31.65 -28.42 29.19
N GLY A 369 30.95 -27.32 28.89
CA GLY A 369 31.56 -26.03 28.63
C GLY A 369 30.62 -24.93 29.08
N SER A 370 30.70 -24.57 30.36
CA SER A 370 30.13 -23.35 30.90
C SER A 370 30.75 -22.14 30.19
N SER A 371 29.93 -21.43 29.41
CA SER A 371 30.17 -20.01 29.12
C SER A 371 28.83 -19.29 29.01
N SER A 372 28.52 -18.60 30.09
CA SER A 372 27.54 -17.53 30.14
C SER A 372 27.96 -16.40 29.18
N SER A 373 27.20 -16.20 28.12
CA SER A 373 27.12 -14.91 27.43
C SER A 373 25.66 -14.67 27.05
N SER A 374 24.97 -13.99 27.96
CA SER A 374 23.69 -13.35 27.72
C SER A 374 23.87 -12.19 26.74
N SER A 375 23.36 -12.34 25.53
CA SER A 375 23.04 -11.21 24.64
C SER A 375 21.61 -11.35 24.14
N SER A 376 20.68 -11.06 25.04
CA SER A 376 19.28 -10.78 24.71
C SER A 376 19.19 -9.40 24.06
N SER A 377 19.18 -9.34 22.74
CA SER A 377 18.68 -8.16 22.01
C SER A 377 17.17 -8.31 21.87
N SER A 378 16.44 -7.97 22.93
CA SER A 378 15.00 -7.72 22.87
C SER A 378 14.78 -6.32 22.30
N SER A 379 14.45 -6.21 21.02
CA SER A 379 13.89 -4.99 20.45
C SER A 379 12.42 -4.89 20.87
N SER A 380 12.17 -4.30 22.04
CA SER A 380 10.85 -3.87 22.46
C SER A 380 10.46 -2.61 21.68
N SER A 381 9.69 -2.77 20.61
CA SER A 381 8.94 -1.66 20.02
C SER A 381 7.78 -1.32 20.96
N SER A 382 8.00 -0.34 21.84
CA SER A 382 6.93 0.28 22.62
C SER A 382 6.20 1.25 21.70
N SER A 383 5.06 0.82 21.16
CA SER A 383 4.07 1.74 20.60
C SER A 383 3.37 2.42 21.78
N SER A 384 3.85 3.60 22.17
CA SER A 384 3.08 4.50 23.03
C SER A 384 1.90 5.01 22.20
N GLY A 385 0.73 4.43 22.44
CA GLY A 385 -0.56 4.97 22.05
C GLY A 385 -0.78 6.30 22.74
N GLY A 386 -0.30 7.37 22.11
CA GLY A 386 -0.67 8.74 22.44
C GLY A 386 -2.09 8.98 21.94
N GLY A 387 -3.05 8.92 22.85
CA GLY A 387 -4.40 9.43 22.61
C GLY A 387 -4.33 10.94 22.38
N GLY A 388 -4.52 11.34 21.13
CA GLY A 388 -4.68 12.72 20.72
C GLY A 388 -5.57 12.73 19.50
N SER A 389 -6.77 13.31 19.63
CA SER A 389 -7.83 13.41 18.62
C SER A 389 -7.28 13.46 17.20
N SER A 390 -7.33 12.33 16.48
CA SER A 390 -6.77 12.15 15.13
C SER A 390 -7.41 13.16 14.17
N GLY A 391 -6.59 13.74 13.29
CA GLY A 391 -7.09 14.45 12.12
C GLY A 391 -7.81 13.44 11.25
N GLY A 392 -8.83 13.86 10.54
CA GLY A 392 -9.56 12.95 9.66
C GLY A 392 -8.68 12.40 8.54
N GLY A 393 -9.25 11.48 7.77
CA GLY A 393 -8.62 10.79 6.64
C GLY A 393 -8.08 11.73 5.54
N GLY A 394 -7.39 11.16 4.56
CA GLY A 394 -6.83 11.92 3.45
C GLY A 394 -5.82 11.13 2.63
N ALA A 395 -5.38 11.71 1.51
CA ALA A 395 -4.42 11.10 0.62
C ALA A 395 -3.31 12.07 0.22
N SER A 396 -2.09 11.55 0.04
CA SER A 396 -0.95 12.29 -0.50
C SER A 396 -0.47 11.68 -1.82
N GLY A 397 0.22 12.48 -2.61
CA GLY A 397 0.85 12.06 -3.85
C GLY A 397 2.01 12.96 -4.25
N SER A 398 2.78 12.50 -5.24
CA SER A 398 3.93 13.21 -5.81
C SER A 398 3.96 13.09 -7.33
N TRP A 399 4.49 14.09 -8.03
CA TRP A 399 4.49 14.12 -9.50
C TRP A 399 5.85 14.23 -10.18
#